data_AF-A0A257JE67-F1
#
_entry.id   AF-A0A257JE67-F1
#
_cell.length_a   1.000
_cell.length_b   1.000
_cell.length_c   1.000
_cell.angle_alpha   90.00
_cell.angle_beta   90.00
_cell.angle_gamma   90.00
#
_symmetry.space_group_name_H-M   'P 1'
#
loop_
_entity.id
_entity.type
_entity.pdbx_description
1 polymer ?
#
loop_
_entity_poly.entity_id
_entity_poly.type
_entity_poly.pdbx_seq_one_letter_code
_entity_poly.pdbx_strand_id
1 'polypeptide(L)'
;MRYVFSMDGTLSAPLGQRGSASVQLNLRQGSGPVLGLGRLGVQAGDPGTFSAIDGAVGGWALGTGSASGAGLFGSTIHVPFFGDVDLPMTWGSPWEVTVGLLAQSAHTSDASFLSTARLVDIQLFDSAHQRISTFTLSAASGTDYLAATVPEPQAWALWLTGLGAVAWRRRRAASP
;
A
#
# COMPACT_ATOMS: atom_id res chain seq x y z
N MET A 1 -6.57 -13.71 9.99
CA MET A 1 -6.66 -12.25 9.76
C MET A 1 -5.61 -11.84 8.74
N ARG A 2 -5.95 -10.89 7.89
CA ARG A 2 -5.12 -10.40 6.79
C ARG A 2 -5.00 -8.88 6.88
N TYR A 3 -3.78 -8.37 6.77
CA TYR A 3 -3.51 -6.95 6.61
C TYR A 3 -3.23 -6.67 5.14
N VAL A 4 -3.77 -5.57 4.62
CA VAL A 4 -3.48 -5.10 3.27
C VAL A 4 -2.81 -3.74 3.36
N PHE A 5 -1.62 -3.64 2.78
CA PHE A 5 -0.85 -2.41 2.72
C PHE A 5 -0.82 -1.87 1.30
N SER A 6 -0.98 -0.56 1.14
CA SER A 6 -0.66 0.12 -0.11
C SER A 6 0.73 0.74 -0.03
N MET A 7 1.53 0.54 -1.06
CA MET A 7 2.82 1.21 -1.22
C MET A 7 2.96 1.71 -2.64
N ASP A 8 3.44 2.93 -2.77
CA ASP A 8 3.80 3.60 -4.02
C ASP A 8 5.25 4.06 -3.94
N GLY A 9 5.84 4.45 -5.07
CA GLY A 9 7.18 5.04 -5.06
C GLY A 9 7.99 4.70 -6.30
N THR A 10 9.30 4.93 -6.18
CA THR A 10 10.25 4.76 -7.27
C THR A 10 11.60 4.25 -6.79
N LEU A 11 12.20 3.36 -7.57
CA LEU A 11 13.59 2.98 -7.50
C LEU A 11 14.27 3.38 -8.82
N SER A 12 15.51 3.88 -8.73
CA SER A 12 16.33 4.13 -9.91
C SER A 12 17.78 3.71 -9.68
N ALA A 13 18.38 3.08 -10.69
CA ALA A 13 19.79 2.70 -10.75
C ALA A 13 20.31 3.03 -12.15
N PRO A 14 20.87 4.24 -12.35
CA PRO A 14 21.32 4.70 -13.66
C PRO A 14 22.34 3.77 -14.32
N LEU A 15 22.23 3.63 -15.65
CA LEU A 15 23.16 2.85 -16.45
C LEU A 15 24.60 3.36 -16.31
N GLY A 16 25.56 2.43 -16.34
CA GLY A 16 26.99 2.74 -16.31
C GLY A 16 27.58 3.05 -14.93
N GLN A 17 26.76 3.12 -13.88
CA GLN A 17 27.24 3.51 -12.54
C GLN A 17 27.20 2.39 -11.48
N ARG A 18 26.95 1.14 -11.91
CA ARG A 18 26.91 -0.08 -11.04
C ARG A 18 26.06 0.08 -9.76
N GLY A 19 25.05 0.95 -9.76
CA GLY A 19 24.19 1.17 -8.60
C GLY A 19 23.12 0.09 -8.44
N SER A 20 22.61 -0.04 -7.21
CA SER A 20 21.45 -0.88 -6.89
C SER A 20 20.60 -0.23 -5.81
N ALA A 21 19.29 -0.36 -5.95
CA ALA A 21 18.34 0.12 -4.96
C ALA A 21 17.26 -0.93 -4.71
N SER A 22 16.77 -1.01 -3.49
CA SER A 22 15.68 -1.91 -3.13
C SER A 22 14.82 -1.36 -2.02
N VAL A 23 13.57 -1.80 -1.99
CA VAL A 23 12.67 -1.55 -0.87
C VAL A 23 12.04 -2.88 -0.44
N GLN A 24 11.88 -3.06 0.87
CA GLN A 24 11.20 -4.22 1.43
C GLN A 24 10.22 -3.79 2.52
N LEU A 25 8.99 -4.27 2.41
CA LEU A 25 7.95 -4.08 3.42
C LEU A 25 7.89 -5.32 4.31
N ASN A 26 8.00 -5.11 5.61
CA ASN A 26 7.98 -6.17 6.62
C ASN A 26 6.87 -5.94 7.64
N LEU A 27 6.30 -7.04 8.13
CA LEU A 27 5.23 -7.07 9.11
C LEU A 27 5.58 -8.05 10.22
N ARG A 28 5.28 -7.70 11.48
CA ARG A 28 5.29 -8.62 12.61
C ARG A 28 4.03 -8.42 13.45
N GLN A 29 3.36 -9.52 13.82
CA GLN A 29 2.23 -9.48 14.74
C GLN A 29 2.61 -10.06 16.10
N GLY A 30 2.51 -9.25 17.15
CA GLY A 30 2.94 -9.60 18.50
C GLY A 30 4.39 -10.12 18.52
N SER A 31 4.60 -11.28 19.16
CA SER A 31 5.88 -11.99 19.20
C SER A 31 6.07 -12.98 18.03
N GLY A 32 5.23 -12.93 17.00
CA GLY A 32 5.31 -13.80 15.83
C GLY A 32 6.53 -13.54 14.94
N PRO A 33 6.70 -14.33 13.86
CA PRO A 33 7.78 -14.14 12.91
C PRO A 33 7.63 -12.82 12.14
N VAL A 34 8.76 -12.30 11.64
CA VAL A 34 8.77 -11.18 10.69
C VAL A 34 8.46 -11.74 9.30
N LEU A 35 7.38 -11.24 8.70
CA LEU A 35 6.97 -11.56 7.34
C LEU A 35 7.42 -10.46 6.39
N GLY A 36 8.19 -10.82 5.36
CA GLY A 36 8.45 -9.93 4.23
C GLY A 36 7.24 -9.94 3.30
N LEU A 37 6.43 -8.87 3.35
CA LEU A 37 5.20 -8.78 2.55
C LEU A 37 5.50 -8.61 1.07
N GLY A 38 6.58 -7.91 0.75
CA GLY A 38 7.05 -7.79 -0.61
C GLY A 38 8.30 -6.95 -0.75
N ARG A 39 8.89 -7.02 -1.93
CA ARG A 39 10.17 -6.40 -2.25
C ARG A 39 10.16 -5.87 -3.67
N LEU A 40 10.76 -4.70 -3.87
CA LEU A 40 11.23 -4.26 -5.17
C LEU A 40 12.74 -4.14 -5.17
N GLY A 41 13.36 -4.43 -6.31
CA GLY A 41 14.80 -4.31 -6.49
C GLY A 41 15.15 -3.90 -7.91
N VAL A 42 16.10 -2.98 -8.04
CA VAL A 42 16.67 -2.57 -9.31
C VAL A 42 18.19 -2.62 -9.24
N GLN A 43 18.80 -2.94 -10.37
CA GLN A 43 20.24 -2.89 -10.57
C GLN A 43 20.53 -2.25 -11.92
N ALA A 44 21.61 -1.47 -11.99
CA ALA A 44 22.00 -0.80 -13.23
C ALA A 44 22.26 -1.83 -14.35
N GLY A 45 21.47 -1.75 -15.42
CA GLY A 45 21.60 -2.63 -16.60
C GLY A 45 20.67 -3.85 -16.58
N ASP A 46 20.03 -4.13 -15.44
CA ASP A 46 19.14 -5.29 -15.29
C ASP A 46 17.67 -4.84 -15.19
N PRO A 47 16.70 -5.66 -15.67
CA PRO A 47 15.29 -5.40 -15.41
C PRO A 47 15.00 -5.32 -13.90
N GLY A 48 14.14 -4.38 -13.51
CA GLY A 48 13.60 -4.33 -12.17
C GLY A 48 12.88 -5.62 -11.80
N THR A 49 12.88 -5.93 -10.49
CA THR A 49 12.24 -7.10 -9.92
C THR A 49 11.22 -6.67 -8.88
N PHE A 50 10.15 -7.45 -8.77
CA PHE A 50 9.10 -7.29 -7.79
C PHE A 50 8.67 -8.67 -7.29
N SER A 51 8.43 -8.78 -5.99
CA SER A 51 7.82 -9.95 -5.37
C SER A 51 6.89 -9.53 -4.24
N ALA A 52 5.84 -10.31 -4.05
CA ALA A 52 4.90 -10.18 -2.93
C ALA A 52 4.57 -11.57 -2.38
N ILE A 53 4.39 -11.66 -1.05
CA ILE A 53 4.17 -12.93 -0.35
C ILE A 53 2.80 -13.55 -0.65
N ASP A 54 1.82 -12.71 -0.96
CA ASP A 54 0.46 -13.07 -1.34
C ASP A 54 0.33 -13.43 -2.83
N GLY A 55 1.44 -13.39 -3.58
CA GLY A 55 1.45 -13.62 -5.01
C GLY A 55 0.77 -12.52 -5.84
N ALA A 56 0.41 -11.38 -5.23
CA ALA A 56 -0.18 -10.28 -5.95
C ALA A 56 0.79 -9.78 -7.02
N VAL A 57 0.33 -9.67 -8.27
CA VAL A 57 1.03 -8.99 -9.35
C VAL A 57 0.68 -7.50 -9.28
N GLY A 58 1.64 -6.67 -8.84
CA GLY A 58 1.40 -5.26 -8.54
C GLY A 58 1.44 -4.34 -9.77
N GLY A 59 0.86 -3.13 -9.63
CA GLY A 59 0.86 -2.04 -10.62
C GLY A 59 2.20 -1.31 -10.76
N TRP A 60 3.28 -2.08 -10.81
CA TRP A 60 4.65 -1.59 -10.92
C TRP A 60 5.12 -1.66 -12.36
N ALA A 61 5.53 -0.53 -12.91
CA ALA A 61 6.29 -0.46 -14.15
C ALA A 61 7.75 -0.82 -13.86
N LEU A 62 8.18 -1.98 -14.34
CA LEU A 62 9.56 -2.47 -14.21
C LEU A 62 10.32 -2.19 -15.50
N GLY A 63 11.38 -1.41 -15.41
CA GLY A 63 12.28 -1.09 -16.50
C GLY A 63 13.71 -1.53 -16.20
N THR A 64 14.61 -1.39 -17.16
CA THR A 64 16.04 -1.60 -16.92
C THR A 64 16.54 -0.54 -15.95
N GLY A 65 17.08 -0.96 -14.80
CA GLY A 65 17.56 -0.07 -13.74
C GLY A 65 16.47 0.82 -13.12
N SER A 66 15.18 0.49 -13.28
CA SER A 66 14.11 1.33 -12.76
C SER A 66 12.88 0.52 -12.36
N ALA A 67 12.18 0.99 -11.33
CA ALA A 67 10.88 0.49 -10.93
C ALA A 67 10.05 1.67 -10.41
N SER A 68 8.81 1.79 -10.83
CA SER A 68 7.93 2.87 -10.37
C SER A 68 6.47 2.44 -10.40
N GLY A 69 5.64 3.03 -9.56
CA GLY A 69 4.20 2.77 -9.55
C GLY A 69 3.65 2.61 -8.16
N ALA A 70 2.59 1.81 -8.05
CA ALA A 70 1.92 1.52 -6.80
C ALA A 70 1.41 0.07 -6.78
N GLY A 71 1.40 -0.54 -5.60
CA GLY A 71 0.94 -1.90 -5.40
C GLY A 71 0.30 -2.10 -4.03
N LEU A 72 -0.49 -3.17 -3.94
CA LEU A 72 -1.03 -3.68 -2.69
C LEU A 72 -0.22 -4.90 -2.25
N PHE A 73 -0.07 -5.06 -0.94
CA PHE A 73 0.63 -6.16 -0.31
C PHE A 73 -0.24 -6.74 0.80
N GLY A 74 -0.71 -7.97 0.60
CA GLY A 74 -1.43 -8.75 1.59
C GLY A 74 -0.48 -9.54 2.49
N SER A 75 -0.86 -9.72 3.75
CA SER A 75 -0.12 -10.56 4.70
C SER A 75 -0.42 -12.06 4.58
N THR A 76 -1.13 -12.48 3.53
CA THR A 76 -1.50 -13.88 3.32
C THR A 76 -0.33 -14.62 2.71
N ILE A 77 -0.09 -15.81 3.25
CA ILE A 77 0.91 -16.72 2.70
C ILE A 77 0.18 -17.73 1.85
N HIS A 78 0.45 -17.73 0.54
CA HIS A 78 -0.06 -18.77 -0.33
C HIS A 78 0.85 -20.00 -0.24
N VAL A 79 0.33 -21.10 0.32
CA VAL A 79 1.06 -22.35 0.48
C VAL A 79 0.57 -23.34 -0.59
N PRO A 80 1.45 -23.81 -1.49
CA PRO A 80 1.07 -24.85 -2.45
C PRO A 80 0.42 -26.03 -1.72
N PHE A 81 -0.73 -26.49 -2.22
CA PHE A 81 -1.54 -27.60 -1.69
C PHE A 81 -2.31 -27.34 -0.38
N PHE A 82 -1.93 -26.34 0.42
CA PHE A 82 -2.61 -26.00 1.68
C PHE A 82 -3.52 -24.76 1.56
N GLY A 83 -3.38 -24.00 0.48
CA GLY A 83 -4.17 -22.80 0.22
C GLY A 83 -3.63 -21.57 0.94
N ASP A 84 -4.51 -20.60 1.17
CA ASP A 84 -4.18 -19.33 1.78
C ASP A 84 -4.13 -19.45 3.31
N VAL A 85 -3.00 -19.05 3.89
CA VAL A 85 -2.81 -19.01 5.33
C VAL A 85 -2.73 -17.56 5.79
N ASP A 86 -3.65 -17.19 6.68
CA ASP A 86 -3.74 -15.85 7.27
C ASP A 86 -3.16 -15.84 8.70
N LEU A 87 -2.82 -14.65 9.21
CA LEU A 87 -2.26 -14.50 10.54
C LEU A 87 -3.29 -14.86 11.63
N PRO A 88 -2.89 -15.60 12.68
CA PRO A 88 -3.80 -16.01 13.74
C PRO A 88 -4.21 -14.81 14.58
N MET A 89 -5.41 -14.84 15.15
CA MET A 89 -5.84 -13.89 16.17
C MET A 89 -6.84 -14.55 17.13
N THR A 90 -7.00 -13.95 18.30
CA THR A 90 -8.03 -14.36 19.26
C THR A 90 -9.04 -13.23 19.43
N TRP A 91 -10.31 -13.52 19.18
CA TRP A 91 -11.39 -12.55 19.35
C TRP A 91 -11.40 -11.95 20.76
N GLY A 92 -11.61 -10.64 20.84
CA GLY A 92 -11.66 -9.90 22.10
C GLY A 92 -10.32 -9.73 22.81
N SER A 93 -9.23 -10.30 22.29
CA SER A 93 -7.88 -10.11 22.83
C SER A 93 -7.14 -9.05 22.02
N PRO A 94 -6.46 -8.07 22.66
CA PRO A 94 -5.64 -7.11 21.93
C PRO A 94 -4.36 -7.76 21.38
N TRP A 95 -3.82 -7.20 20.30
CA TRP A 95 -2.54 -7.59 19.73
C TRP A 95 -1.78 -6.36 19.23
N GLU A 96 -0.46 -6.52 19.07
CA GLU A 96 0.40 -5.49 18.47
C GLU A 96 0.72 -5.85 17.02
N VAL A 97 0.83 -4.83 16.18
CA VAL A 97 1.32 -4.94 14.80
C VAL A 97 2.49 -3.99 14.63
N THR A 98 3.67 -4.53 14.33
CA THR A 98 4.84 -3.76 13.96
C THR A 98 5.03 -3.83 12.46
N VAL A 99 5.16 -2.67 11.80
CA VAL A 99 5.41 -2.56 10.36
C VAL A 99 6.73 -1.85 10.16
N GLY A 100 7.55 -2.36 9.24
CA GLY A 100 8.84 -1.77 8.90
C GLY A 100 8.99 -1.67 7.40
N LEU A 101 9.33 -0.47 6.92
CA LEU A 101 9.71 -0.23 5.54
C LEU A 101 11.23 0.00 5.50
N LEU A 102 11.94 -0.86 4.78
CA LEU A 102 13.38 -0.73 4.57
C LEU A 102 13.64 -0.34 3.12
N ALA A 103 13.94 0.94 2.88
CA ALA A 103 14.41 1.43 1.59
C ALA A 103 15.93 1.64 1.64
N GLN A 104 16.64 1.11 0.65
CA GLN A 104 18.09 1.14 0.58
C GLN A 104 18.53 1.48 -0.84
N SER A 105 19.55 2.32 -0.95
CA SER A 105 20.24 2.63 -2.20
C SER A 105 21.75 2.50 -2.00
N ALA A 106 22.45 2.13 -3.07
CA ALA A 106 23.90 2.03 -3.13
C ALA A 106 24.45 2.78 -4.34
N HIS A 107 25.60 3.42 -4.18
CA HIS A 107 26.21 4.29 -5.18
C HIS A 107 25.27 5.43 -5.61
N THR A 108 25.07 5.62 -6.91
CA THR A 108 24.29 6.73 -7.49
C THR A 108 22.84 6.35 -7.77
N SER A 109 22.33 5.35 -7.05
CA SER A 109 20.94 4.92 -7.13
C SER A 109 20.06 5.67 -6.13
N ASP A 110 18.76 5.63 -6.36
CA ASP A 110 17.75 6.30 -5.53
C ASP A 110 16.60 5.34 -5.15
N ALA A 111 16.08 5.51 -3.93
CA ALA A 111 14.92 4.81 -3.42
C ALA A 111 13.98 5.77 -2.70
N SER A 112 12.86 6.12 -3.33
CA SER A 112 11.89 7.09 -2.82
C SER A 112 10.57 6.42 -2.45
N PHE A 113 10.39 6.18 -1.15
CA PHE A 113 9.21 5.52 -0.55
C PHE A 113 8.76 6.17 0.79
N LEU A 114 9.31 7.34 1.13
CA LEU A 114 9.25 7.94 2.48
C LEU A 114 7.84 8.29 3.00
N SER A 115 6.81 8.37 2.16
CA SER A 115 5.42 8.72 2.54
C SER A 115 4.40 7.57 2.33
N THR A 116 4.91 6.34 2.19
CA THR A 116 4.18 5.19 1.63
C THR A 116 4.07 4.04 2.66
N ALA A 117 3.63 2.84 2.25
CA ALA A 117 3.36 1.68 3.12
C ALA A 117 2.23 1.90 4.14
N ARG A 118 1.07 2.29 3.65
CA ARG A 118 -0.13 2.57 4.46
C ARG A 118 -0.95 1.30 4.65
N LEU A 119 -1.40 1.04 5.87
CA LEU A 119 -2.41 0.02 6.13
C LEU A 119 -3.77 0.51 5.61
N VAL A 120 -4.34 -0.20 4.64
CA VAL A 120 -5.58 0.22 3.94
C VAL A 120 -6.77 -0.71 4.17
N ASP A 121 -6.54 -1.96 4.60
CA ASP A 121 -7.61 -2.89 4.96
C ASP A 121 -7.14 -3.89 6.02
N ILE A 122 -8.06 -4.30 6.89
CA ILE A 122 -7.91 -5.40 7.83
C ILE A 122 -9.07 -6.37 7.59
N GLN A 123 -8.76 -7.59 7.20
CA GLN A 123 -9.75 -8.62 6.89
C GLN A 123 -9.74 -9.71 7.95
N LEU A 124 -10.91 -9.99 8.51
CA LEU A 124 -11.14 -11.07 9.46
C LEU A 124 -11.89 -12.20 8.77
N PHE A 125 -11.60 -13.44 9.17
CA PHE A 125 -12.20 -14.64 8.60
C PHE A 125 -12.72 -15.53 9.74
N ASP A 126 -13.81 -16.24 9.48
CA ASP A 126 -14.32 -17.27 10.39
C ASP A 126 -13.59 -18.62 10.20
N SER A 127 -14.05 -19.66 10.90
CA SER A 127 -13.48 -21.01 10.81
C SER A 127 -13.72 -21.70 9.46
N ALA A 128 -14.69 -21.24 8.68
CA ALA A 128 -14.95 -21.71 7.31
C ALA A 128 -14.23 -20.84 6.26
N HIS A 129 -13.28 -20.00 6.71
CA HIS A 129 -12.52 -19.05 5.88
C HIS A 129 -13.41 -18.04 5.14
N GLN A 130 -14.61 -17.76 5.65
CA GLN A 130 -15.47 -16.72 5.11
C GLN A 130 -15.11 -15.36 5.71
N ARG A 131 -15.02 -14.32 4.87
CA ARG A 131 -14.73 -12.96 5.34
C ARG A 131 -15.87 -12.47 6.23
N ILE A 132 -15.52 -12.01 7.42
CA ILE A 132 -16.44 -11.34 8.34
C ILE A 132 -16.46 -9.86 7.99
N SER A 133 -17.64 -9.36 7.61
CA SER A 133 -17.86 -7.96 7.23
C SER A 133 -18.36 -7.08 8.38
N THR A 134 -18.87 -7.66 9.46
CA THR A 134 -19.44 -6.95 10.60
C THR A 134 -18.65 -7.24 11.86
N PHE A 135 -17.74 -6.33 12.21
CA PHE A 135 -16.96 -6.39 13.45
C PHE A 135 -16.56 -4.99 13.90
N THR A 136 -16.11 -4.87 15.14
CA THR A 136 -15.53 -3.64 15.68
C THR A 136 -14.04 -3.80 15.86
N LEU A 137 -13.26 -2.82 15.42
CA LEU A 137 -11.83 -2.72 15.67
C LEU A 137 -11.54 -1.38 16.34
N SER A 138 -10.82 -1.41 17.46
CA SER A 138 -10.31 -0.21 18.11
C SER A 138 -8.78 -0.25 18.02
N ALA A 139 -8.20 0.79 17.45
CA ALA A 139 -6.75 0.94 17.38
C ALA A 139 -6.26 1.91 18.45
N ALA A 140 -5.18 1.56 19.13
CA ALA A 140 -4.55 2.46 20.11
C ALA A 140 -4.06 3.78 19.49
N SER A 141 -3.80 3.80 18.18
CA SER A 141 -3.47 5.02 17.43
C SER A 141 -4.66 5.97 17.24
N GLY A 142 -5.89 5.53 17.53
CA GLY A 142 -7.12 6.25 17.22
C GLY A 142 -7.52 6.21 15.75
N THR A 143 -6.75 5.55 14.88
CA THR A 143 -7.06 5.41 13.45
C THR A 143 -8.22 4.45 13.27
N ASP A 144 -9.26 4.88 12.57
CA ASP A 144 -10.34 4.00 12.12
C ASP A 144 -9.92 3.32 10.81
N TYR A 145 -9.58 2.03 10.90
CA TYR A 145 -9.20 1.21 9.75
C TYR A 145 -10.41 0.53 9.08
N LEU A 146 -11.61 0.67 9.65
CA LEU A 146 -12.86 0.11 9.12
C LEU A 146 -13.73 1.17 8.45
N ALA A 147 -13.46 2.44 8.70
CA ALA A 147 -13.99 3.53 7.90
C ALA A 147 -13.65 3.28 6.43
N ALA A 148 -14.68 3.04 5.61
CA ALA A 148 -14.52 3.15 4.17
C ALA A 148 -13.85 4.50 3.89
N THR A 149 -12.84 4.52 3.00
CA THR A 149 -12.33 5.77 2.44
C THR A 149 -13.55 6.55 1.98
N VAL A 150 -13.92 7.60 2.70
CA VAL A 150 -15.11 8.38 2.41
C VAL A 150 -14.92 8.86 0.97
N PRO A 151 -15.67 8.33 -0.01
CA PRO A 151 -15.58 8.87 -1.36
C PRO A 151 -16.09 10.29 -1.19
N GLU A 152 -15.25 11.33 -1.32
CA GLU A 152 -15.67 12.71 -1.05
C GLU A 152 -16.99 12.97 -1.80
N PRO A 153 -18.16 12.97 -1.15
CA PRO A 153 -19.43 12.99 -1.89
C PRO A 153 -19.71 14.36 -2.50
N GLN A 154 -18.72 15.26 -2.45
CA GLN A 154 -18.91 16.69 -2.58
C GLN A 154 -17.77 17.38 -3.34
N ALA A 155 -16.69 16.68 -3.71
CA ALA A 155 -15.65 17.27 -4.55
C ALA A 155 -16.25 17.80 -5.86
N TRP A 156 -17.06 16.98 -6.53
CA TRP A 156 -17.77 17.37 -7.75
C TRP A 156 -18.79 18.48 -7.48
N ALA A 157 -19.46 18.49 -6.31
CA ALA A 157 -20.40 19.54 -5.95
C ALA A 157 -19.70 20.90 -5.71
N LEU A 158 -18.52 20.88 -5.08
CA LEU A 158 -17.66 22.06 -4.89
C LEU A 158 -17.08 22.56 -6.23
N TRP A 159 -16.69 21.65 -7.12
CA TRP A 159 -16.27 21.99 -8.47
C TRP A 159 -17.40 22.65 -9.29
N LEU A 160 -18.60 22.08 -9.28
CA LEU A 160 -19.75 22.61 -10.02
C LEU A 160 -20.23 23.95 -9.45
N THR A 161 -20.26 24.11 -8.12
CA THR A 161 -20.61 25.38 -7.49
C THR A 161 -19.56 26.45 -7.77
N GLY A 162 -18.27 26.11 -7.74
CA GLY A 162 -17.19 27.01 -8.13
C GLY A 162 -17.30 27.47 -9.59
N LEU A 163 -17.50 26.53 -10.52
CA LEU A 163 -17.69 26.86 -11.94
C LEU A 163 -18.97 27.68 -12.19
N GLY A 164 -20.06 27.36 -11.51
CA GLY A 164 -21.31 28.11 -11.57
C GLY A 164 -21.17 29.54 -11.07
N ALA A 165 -20.46 29.75 -9.97
CA ALA A 165 -20.18 31.07 -9.41
C ALA A 165 -19.33 31.93 -10.36
N VAL A 166 -18.31 31.34 -11.01
CA VAL A 166 -17.48 32.04 -12.01
C VAL A 166 -18.29 32.41 -13.25
N ALA A 167 -19.12 31.49 -13.77
CA ALA A 167 -19.98 31.75 -14.92
C ALA A 167 -20.99 32.88 -14.63
N TRP A 168 -21.57 32.89 -13.43
CA TRP A 168 -22.50 33.93 -12.98
C TRP A 168 -21.82 35.29 -12.85
N ARG A 169 -20.62 35.33 -12.27
CA ARG A 169 -19.83 36.57 -12.13
C ARG A 169 -19.44 37.14 -13.49
N ARG A 170 -19.08 36.30 -14.47
CA ARG A 170 -18.81 36.73 -15.86
C ARG A 170 -20.04 37.31 -16.55
N ARG A 171 -21.22 36.70 -16.38
CA ARG A 171 -22.47 37.24 -16.94
C ARG A 171 -22.83 38.61 -16.37
N ARG A 172 -22.58 38.85 -15.07
CA ARG A 172 -22.82 40.15 -14.44
C ARG A 172 -21.84 41.24 -14.88
N ALA A 173 -20.59 40.88 -15.18
CA ALA A 173 -19.58 41.82 -15.66
C ALA A 173 -19.73 42.19 -17.15
N ALA A 174 -20.45 41.37 -17.93
CA ALA A 174 -20.68 41.58 -19.36
C ALA A 174 -22.03 42.28 -19.67
N SER A 175 -22.80 42.65 -18.64
CA SER A 175 -24.00 43.49 -18.80
C SER A 175 -23.58 44.95 -18.52
N PRO A 176 -23.85 45.89 -19.44
CA PRO A 176 -23.33 47.27 -19.41
C PRO A 176 -23.85 48.11 -18.23
#